data_AF-A0ABC8E3Q1-F1
#
_entry.id   AF-A0ABC8E3Q1-F1
#
_cell.length_a   1.000
_cell.length_b   1.000
_cell.length_c   1.000
_cell.angle_alpha   90.00
_cell.angle_beta   90.00
_cell.angle_gamma   90.00
#
_symmetry.space_group_name_H-M   'P 1'
#
loop_
_entity.id
_entity.type
_entity.pdbx_description
1 polymer ?
#
loop_
_entity_poly.entity_id
_entity_poly.type
_entity_poly.pdbx_seq_one_letter_code
_entity_poly.pdbx_strand_id
1 'polypeptide(L)'
;MSLLNDVQKFIEAHPGCTSGDIADAFAGYSRQRVLQSASKLRQSGRVAHRCEGDTRRHFPRLTERAQEPEPQPVRETRPVRNFYVGTNDPRVILCLTRQAEELESRGLYRRAATVWMAAFRESHSQPERNNFLARRERCLRKNSKRAASGEEWYLSGNYVGA
;
A
#
# COMPACT_ATOMS: atom_id res chain seq x y z
N MET A 1 -26.22 5.52 29.59
CA MET A 1 -25.18 4.46 29.65
C MET A 1 -24.48 4.40 28.30
N SER A 2 -23.15 4.34 28.27
CA SER A 2 -22.38 4.30 27.02
C SER A 2 -22.07 2.84 26.67
N LEU A 3 -22.52 2.39 25.48
CA LEU A 3 -22.26 1.05 24.95
C LEU A 3 -20.79 0.61 25.10
N LEU A 4 -19.85 1.54 24.95
CA LEU A 4 -18.42 1.28 25.06
C LEU A 4 -18.03 0.82 26.48
N ASN A 5 -18.58 1.46 27.51
CA ASN A 5 -18.31 1.09 28.91
C ASN A 5 -19.04 -0.21 29.29
N ASP A 6 -20.23 -0.44 28.73
CA ASP A 6 -20.99 -1.66 28.98
C ASP A 6 -20.28 -2.89 28.37
N VAL A 7 -19.76 -2.76 27.15
CA VAL A 7 -18.92 -3.79 26.49
C VAL A 7 -17.61 -4.01 27.27
N GLN A 8 -17.01 -2.96 27.82
CA GLN A 8 -15.80 -3.10 28.64
C GLN A 8 -16.09 -3.94 29.91
N LYS A 9 -17.16 -3.62 30.66
CA LYS A 9 -17.57 -4.38 31.85
C LYS A 9 -17.89 -5.84 31.52
N PHE A 10 -18.50 -6.08 30.36
CA PHE A 10 -18.80 -7.43 29.90
C PHE A 10 -17.52 -8.27 29.69
N ILE A 11 -16.49 -7.67 29.09
CA ILE A 11 -15.19 -8.32 28.88
C ILE A 11 -14.44 -8.53 30.20
N GLU A 12 -14.63 -7.64 31.18
CA GLU A 12 -14.10 -7.80 32.54
C GLU A 12 -14.76 -8.96 33.29
N ALA A 13 -16.07 -9.17 33.11
CA ALA A 13 -16.80 -10.28 33.72
C ALA A 13 -16.53 -11.65 33.05
N HIS A 14 -16.14 -11.65 31.77
CA HIS A 14 -15.92 -12.87 30.99
C HIS A 14 -14.58 -12.83 30.24
N PRO A 15 -13.47 -13.16 30.92
CA PRO A 15 -12.16 -13.24 30.26
C PRO A 15 -12.14 -14.38 29.24
N GLY A 16 -11.62 -14.10 28.05
CA GLY A 16 -11.50 -15.08 26.97
C GLY A 16 -12.66 -15.09 25.96
N CYS A 17 -13.63 -14.16 26.08
CA CYS A 17 -14.75 -14.08 25.15
C CYS A 17 -14.32 -13.84 23.70
N THR A 18 -15.06 -14.44 22.76
CA THR A 18 -14.91 -14.14 21.33
C THR A 18 -15.72 -12.91 20.94
N SER A 19 -15.41 -12.37 19.76
CA SER A 19 -16.20 -11.28 19.19
C SER A 19 -17.64 -11.68 18.85
N GLY A 20 -17.89 -12.98 18.64
CA GLY A 20 -19.24 -13.55 18.50
C GLY A 20 -20.02 -13.43 19.80
N ASP A 21 -19.45 -13.94 20.89
CA ASP A 21 -20.09 -13.93 22.21
C ASP A 21 -20.44 -12.51 22.68
N ILE A 22 -19.57 -11.54 22.39
CA ILE A 22 -19.84 -10.12 22.68
C ILE A 22 -21.00 -9.61 21.82
N ALA A 23 -21.05 -9.94 20.53
CA ALA A 23 -22.15 -9.53 19.68
C ALA A 23 -23.49 -10.11 20.15
N ASP A 24 -23.49 -11.37 20.59
CA ASP A 24 -24.69 -12.08 21.02
C ASP A 24 -25.19 -11.57 22.38
N ALA A 25 -24.29 -11.24 23.30
CA ALA A 25 -24.64 -10.62 24.59
C ALA A 25 -25.26 -9.22 24.43
N PHE A 26 -24.92 -8.51 23.36
CA PHE A 26 -25.45 -7.18 23.04
C PHE A 26 -26.42 -7.21 21.84
N ALA A 27 -27.30 -8.22 21.77
CA ALA A 27 -28.29 -8.39 20.70
C ALA A 27 -29.25 -7.19 20.52
N GLY A 28 -29.41 -6.34 21.54
CA GLY A 28 -30.18 -5.08 21.46
C GLY A 28 -29.50 -3.97 20.65
N TYR A 29 -28.24 -4.13 20.27
CA TYR A 29 -27.49 -3.19 19.44
C TYR A 29 -27.07 -3.85 18.12
N SER A 30 -26.84 -3.04 17.08
CA SER A 30 -26.33 -3.60 15.83
C SER A 30 -24.96 -4.25 16.05
N ARG A 31 -24.80 -5.46 15.52
CA ARG A 31 -23.55 -6.24 15.61
C ARG A 31 -22.32 -5.42 15.21
N GLN A 32 -22.44 -4.63 14.13
CA GLN A 32 -21.37 -3.76 13.67
C GLN A 32 -20.96 -2.72 14.74
N ARG A 33 -21.92 -2.12 15.44
CA ARG A 33 -21.66 -1.09 16.46
C ARG A 33 -20.97 -1.69 17.69
N VAL A 34 -21.38 -2.88 18.10
CA VAL A 34 -20.78 -3.64 19.21
C VAL A 34 -19.32 -4.00 18.90
N LEU A 35 -19.06 -4.52 17.70
CA LEU A 35 -17.71 -4.87 17.25
C LEU A 35 -16.83 -3.63 17.06
N GLN A 36 -17.39 -2.51 16.60
CA GLN A 36 -16.67 -1.24 16.53
C GLN A 36 -16.27 -0.74 17.92
N SER A 37 -17.15 -0.85 18.93
CA SER A 37 -16.78 -0.53 20.31
C SER A 37 -15.69 -1.44 20.86
N ALA A 38 -15.76 -2.76 20.60
CA ALA A 38 -14.69 -3.69 21.00
C ALA A 38 -13.36 -3.38 20.30
N SER A 39 -13.38 -3.01 19.01
CA SER A 39 -12.19 -2.56 18.29
C SER A 39 -11.62 -1.26 18.86
N LYS A 40 -12.49 -0.31 19.25
CA LYS A 40 -12.08 0.94 19.87
C LYS A 40 -11.43 0.71 21.22
N LEU A 41 -11.96 -0.21 22.03
CA LEU A 41 -11.38 -0.65 23.30
C LEU A 41 -9.98 -1.27 23.12
N ARG A 42 -9.78 -2.05 22.05
CA ARG A 42 -8.47 -2.60 21.67
C ARG A 42 -7.49 -1.50 21.27
N GLN A 43 -7.91 -0.58 20.41
CA GLN A 43 -7.07 0.54 19.95
C GLN A 43 -6.68 1.48 21.10
N SER A 44 -7.59 1.71 22.06
CA SER A 44 -7.31 2.50 23.25
C SER A 44 -6.53 1.73 24.33
N GLY A 45 -6.18 0.46 24.10
CA GLY A 45 -5.45 -0.37 25.05
C GLY A 45 -6.20 -0.66 26.36
N ARG A 46 -7.53 -0.63 26.37
CA ARG A 46 -8.35 -0.94 27.57
C ARG A 46 -8.67 -2.42 27.70
N VAL A 47 -8.61 -3.15 26.58
CA VAL A 47 -8.85 -4.59 26.50
C VAL A 47 -7.68 -5.23 25.76
N ALA A 48 -7.16 -6.33 26.30
CA ALA A 48 -6.15 -7.13 25.64
C ALA A 48 -6.81 -8.12 24.67
N HIS A 49 -6.13 -8.44 23.58
CA HIS A 49 -6.65 -9.33 22.54
C HIS A 49 -5.54 -10.30 22.15
N ARG A 50 -5.72 -11.58 22.48
CA ARG A 50 -4.74 -12.64 22.20
C ARG A 50 -5.32 -13.66 21.23
N CYS A 51 -4.44 -14.27 20.44
CA CYS A 51 -4.79 -15.39 19.58
C CYS A 51 -4.55 -16.68 20.37
N GLU A 52 -5.62 -17.44 20.62
CA GLU A 52 -5.53 -18.81 21.12
C GLU A 52 -5.94 -19.75 19.98
N GLY A 53 -4.94 -20.33 19.30
CA GLY A 53 -5.14 -21.08 18.07
C GLY A 53 -5.71 -20.22 16.94
N ASP A 54 -6.76 -20.70 16.28
CA ASP A 54 -7.48 -19.97 15.22
C ASP A 54 -8.51 -18.97 15.76
N THR A 55 -8.79 -19.01 17.07
CA THR A 55 -9.79 -18.15 17.69
C THR A 55 -9.15 -16.94 18.36
N ARG A 56 -9.80 -15.79 18.18
CA ARG A 56 -9.38 -14.51 18.75
C ARG A 56 -10.20 -14.21 19.99
N ARG A 57 -9.51 -14.01 21.11
CA ARG A 57 -10.14 -13.89 22.43
C ARG A 57 -9.79 -12.57 23.12
N HIS A 58 -10.81 -11.99 23.77
CA HIS A 58 -10.72 -10.73 24.49
C HIS A 58 -10.46 -10.98 25.98
N PHE A 59 -9.49 -10.27 26.54
CA PHE A 59 -9.13 -10.37 27.96
C PHE A 59 -9.20 -8.98 28.62
N PRO A 60 -9.63 -8.90 29.88
CA PRO A 60 -9.54 -7.66 30.64
C PRO A 60 -8.07 -7.26 30.79
N ARG A 61 -7.83 -5.96 30.75
CA ARG A 61 -6.52 -5.43 31.12
C ARG A 61 -6.44 -5.46 32.64
N LEU A 62 -5.78 -6.46 33.19
CA LEU A 62 -5.47 -6.53 34.62
C LEU A 62 -4.65 -5.30 35.03
N THR A 63 -5.24 -4.46 35.87
CA THR A 63 -4.54 -3.40 36.60
C THR A 63 -3.93 -4.05 37.84
N GLU A 64 -2.69 -4.54 37.75
CA GLU A 64 -1.57 -4.31 38.68
C GLU A 64 -0.51 -5.43 38.77
N ARG A 65 0.75 -4.95 38.89
CA ARG A 65 2.01 -5.59 39.27
C ARG A 65 2.77 -6.45 38.25
N ALA A 66 3.85 -5.84 37.76
CA ALA A 66 5.16 -6.45 37.52
C ALA A 66 5.14 -7.92 37.05
N GLN A 67 4.80 -8.14 35.79
CA GLN A 67 5.58 -9.08 35.00
C GLN A 67 6.54 -8.24 34.18
N GLU A 68 7.80 -8.67 34.17
CA GLU A 68 8.90 -8.11 33.40
C GLU A 68 8.43 -7.68 32.01
N PRO A 69 9.05 -6.63 31.41
CA PRO A 69 8.75 -6.28 30.04
C PRO A 69 9.14 -7.46 29.15
N GLU A 70 8.19 -8.38 28.95
CA GLU A 70 8.23 -9.37 27.89
C GLU A 70 8.61 -8.59 26.64
N PRO A 71 9.75 -8.94 26.01
CA PRO A 71 10.28 -8.17 24.90
C PRO A 71 9.13 -8.02 23.92
N GLN A 72 8.76 -6.76 23.66
CA GLN A 72 7.78 -6.45 22.63
C GLN A 72 8.12 -7.35 21.46
N PRO A 73 7.23 -8.24 20.97
CA PRO A 73 7.53 -8.96 19.76
C PRO A 73 7.76 -7.85 18.76
N VAL A 74 9.05 -7.69 18.42
CA VAL A 74 9.53 -6.73 17.45
C VAL A 74 8.50 -6.83 16.37
N ARG A 75 7.77 -5.74 16.11
CA ARG A 75 6.82 -5.73 15.01
C ARG A 75 7.68 -6.11 13.83
N GLU A 76 7.62 -7.38 13.46
CA GLU A 76 8.18 -7.88 12.24
C GLU A 76 7.36 -7.10 11.23
N THR A 77 7.94 -5.97 10.80
CA THR A 77 7.54 -5.27 9.62
C THR A 77 7.57 -6.37 8.59
N ARG A 78 6.38 -6.94 8.31
CA ARG A 78 6.21 -8.00 7.31
C ARG A 78 7.16 -7.62 6.19
N PRO A 79 8.19 -8.41 5.86
CA PRO A 79 9.15 -8.01 4.86
C PRO A 79 8.31 -7.67 3.64
N VAL A 80 8.30 -6.38 3.29
CA VAL A 80 7.55 -5.90 2.14
C VAL A 80 8.07 -6.77 1.03
N ARG A 81 7.22 -7.65 0.50
CA ARG A 81 7.62 -8.56 -0.57
C ARG A 81 8.22 -7.65 -1.65
N ASN A 82 9.51 -7.77 -1.86
CA ASN A 82 10.21 -7.04 -2.89
C ASN A 82 9.73 -7.62 -4.22
N PHE A 83 8.60 -7.11 -4.74
CA PHE A 83 8.01 -7.48 -6.03
C PHE A 83 8.83 -6.93 -7.21
N TYR A 84 10.14 -6.83 -7.07
CA TYR A 84 11.02 -6.42 -8.15
C TYR A 84 11.28 -7.63 -9.05
N VAL A 85 11.08 -7.45 -10.36
CA VAL A 85 11.09 -8.54 -11.35
C VAL A 85 12.46 -8.67 -12.04
N GLY A 86 13.33 -7.66 -11.94
CA GLY A 86 14.61 -7.59 -12.64
C GLY A 86 15.73 -8.42 -12.01
N THR A 87 16.86 -8.54 -12.70
CA THR A 87 18.05 -9.26 -12.22
C THR A 87 19.02 -8.36 -11.44
N ASN A 88 18.78 -7.04 -11.37
CA ASN A 88 19.66 -6.05 -10.73
C ASN A 88 21.07 -5.95 -11.32
N ASP A 89 21.31 -6.52 -12.49
CA ASP A 89 22.65 -6.55 -13.06
C ASP A 89 23.11 -5.13 -13.45
N PRO A 90 24.16 -4.58 -12.83
CA PRO A 90 24.58 -3.20 -13.06
C PRO A 90 25.00 -2.95 -14.52
N ARG A 91 25.50 -4.00 -15.19
CA ARG A 91 25.86 -3.95 -16.63
C ARG A 91 24.65 -3.75 -17.53
N VAL A 92 23.54 -4.44 -17.22
CA VAL A 92 22.29 -4.36 -17.99
C VAL A 92 21.67 -2.98 -17.80
N ILE A 93 21.61 -2.50 -16.55
CA ILE A 93 21.10 -1.16 -16.21
C ILE A 93 21.92 -0.08 -16.94
N LEU A 94 23.25 -0.21 -16.96
CA LEU A 94 24.13 0.75 -17.63
C LEU A 94 23.96 0.72 -19.16
N CYS A 95 23.80 -0.46 -19.75
CA CYS A 95 23.53 -0.60 -21.19
C CYS A 95 22.20 0.06 -21.58
N LEU A 96 21.13 -0.22 -20.84
CA LEU A 96 19.81 0.39 -21.04
C LEU A 96 19.85 1.91 -20.85
N THR A 97 20.61 2.39 -19.86
CA THR A 97 20.78 3.83 -19.60
C THR A 97 21.45 4.52 -20.79
N ARG A 98 22.57 3.99 -21.28
CA ARG A 98 23.26 4.52 -22.48
C ARG A 98 22.36 4.51 -23.70
N GLN A 99 21.65 3.42 -23.93
CA GLN A 99 20.71 3.30 -25.05
C GLN A 99 19.58 4.34 -24.95
N ALA A 100 19.04 4.57 -23.75
CA ALA A 100 18.01 5.57 -23.54
C ALA A 100 18.53 6.99 -23.81
N GLU A 101 19.74 7.30 -23.36
CA GLU A 101 20.39 8.60 -23.60
C GLU A 101 20.69 8.84 -25.09
N GLU A 102 21.14 7.82 -25.82
CA GLU A 102 21.31 7.91 -27.27
C GLU A 102 19.98 8.16 -28.01
N LEU A 103 18.89 7.55 -27.54
CA LEU A 103 17.56 7.81 -28.10
C LEU A 103 17.06 9.23 -27.74
N GLU A 104 17.38 9.73 -26.54
CA GLU A 104 17.10 11.11 -26.14
C GLU A 104 17.85 12.12 -27.02
N SER A 105 19.13 11.88 -27.31
CA SER A 105 19.95 12.75 -28.14
C SER A 105 19.49 12.78 -29.60
N ARG A 106 19.04 11.64 -30.13
CA ARG A 106 18.41 11.53 -31.45
C ARG A 106 16.97 12.09 -31.50
N GLY A 107 16.42 12.52 -30.36
CA GLY A 107 15.05 13.06 -30.26
C GLY A 107 13.93 12.02 -30.39
N LEU A 108 14.24 10.73 -30.26
CA LEU A 108 13.28 9.62 -30.32
C LEU A 108 12.63 9.39 -28.95
N TYR A 109 11.94 10.41 -28.44
CA TYR A 109 11.50 10.45 -27.04
C TYR A 109 10.52 9.33 -26.64
N ARG A 110 9.64 8.86 -27.54
CA ARG A 110 8.77 7.69 -27.22
C ARG A 110 9.58 6.42 -26.98
N ARG A 111 10.58 6.17 -27.83
CA ARG A 111 11.46 4.98 -27.72
C ARG A 111 12.39 5.11 -26.51
N ALA A 112 12.93 6.30 -26.25
CA ALA A 112 13.70 6.55 -25.04
C ALA A 112 12.86 6.28 -23.78
N ALA A 113 11.61 6.74 -23.73
CA ALA A 113 10.71 6.50 -22.59
C ALA A 113 10.44 5.01 -22.33
N THR A 114 10.39 4.17 -23.37
CA THR A 114 10.25 2.71 -23.20
C THR A 114 11.52 2.08 -22.63
N VAL A 115 12.70 2.52 -23.08
CA VAL A 115 13.98 2.01 -22.57
C VAL A 115 14.22 2.45 -21.12
N TRP A 116 13.85 3.67 -20.74
CA TRP A 116 13.87 4.10 -19.34
C TRP A 116 12.97 3.24 -18.44
N MET A 117 11.83 2.77 -18.95
CA MET A 117 10.97 1.85 -18.19
C MET A 117 11.59 0.44 -18.06
N ALA A 118 12.37 0.00 -19.06
CA ALA A 118 13.13 -1.25 -18.95
C ALA A 118 14.23 -1.13 -17.88
N ALA A 119 15.00 -0.03 -17.86
CA ALA A 119 16.00 0.24 -16.83
C ALA A 119 15.39 0.27 -15.41
N PHE A 120 14.19 0.85 -15.27
CA PHE A 120 13.43 0.85 -14.02
C PHE A 120 12.98 -0.55 -13.57
N ARG A 121 12.64 -1.44 -14.49
CA ARG A 121 12.25 -2.81 -14.14
C ARG A 121 13.45 -3.62 -13.65
N GLU A 122 14.64 -3.32 -14.18
CA GLU A 122 15.88 -3.96 -13.77
C GLU A 122 16.43 -3.46 -12.43
N SER A 123 16.31 -2.16 -12.13
CA SER A 123 16.87 -1.60 -10.89
C SER A 123 15.99 -1.82 -9.66
N HIS A 124 16.63 -2.20 -8.55
CA HIS A 124 15.99 -2.31 -7.23
C HIS A 124 16.40 -1.17 -6.28
N SER A 125 17.37 -0.34 -6.67
CA SER A 125 17.75 0.84 -5.93
C SER A 125 16.67 1.93 -6.08
N GLN A 126 16.00 2.27 -4.98
CA GLN A 126 14.95 3.31 -4.96
C GLN A 126 15.38 4.67 -5.57
N PRO A 127 16.58 5.22 -5.29
CA PRO A 127 17.00 6.49 -5.90
C PRO A 127 17.16 6.38 -7.42
N GLU A 128 17.68 5.27 -7.94
CA GLU A 128 17.82 5.05 -9.39
C GLU A 128 16.45 4.92 -10.06
N ARG A 129 15.54 4.19 -9.43
CA ARG A 129 14.16 4.04 -9.90
C ARG A 129 13.46 5.39 -10.03
N ASN A 130 13.60 6.25 -9.03
CA ASN A 130 13.04 7.60 -9.06
C ASN A 130 13.64 8.43 -10.22
N ASN A 131 14.95 8.30 -10.46
CA ASN A 131 15.63 8.97 -11.58
C ASN A 131 15.10 8.48 -12.94
N PHE A 132 14.98 7.17 -13.14
CA PHE A 132 14.46 6.59 -14.40
C PHE A 132 13.01 7.02 -14.68
N LEU A 133 12.17 7.10 -13.64
CA LEU A 133 10.81 7.63 -13.77
C LEU A 133 10.80 9.11 -14.18
N ALA A 134 11.65 9.94 -13.54
CA ALA A 134 11.75 11.36 -13.87
C ALA A 134 12.25 11.59 -15.32
N ARG A 135 13.22 10.79 -15.77
CA ARG A 135 13.72 10.78 -17.16
C ARG A 135 12.64 10.37 -18.15
N ARG A 136 11.91 9.29 -17.85
CA ARG A 136 10.78 8.84 -18.68
C ARG A 136 9.71 9.91 -18.81
N GLU A 137 9.32 10.55 -17.71
CA GLU A 137 8.33 11.62 -17.72
C GLU A 137 8.79 12.80 -18.59
N ARG A 138 10.06 13.20 -18.48
CA ARG A 138 10.67 14.23 -19.32
C ARG A 138 10.58 13.89 -20.81
N CYS A 139 10.88 12.64 -21.18
CA CYS A 139 10.73 12.15 -22.55
C CYS A 139 9.27 12.29 -23.05
N LEU A 140 8.30 11.83 -22.26
CA LEU A 140 6.88 11.90 -22.63
C LEU A 140 6.40 13.34 -22.79
N ARG A 141 6.82 14.25 -21.91
CA ARG A 141 6.53 15.69 -22.02
C ARG A 141 7.13 16.34 -23.26
N LYS A 142 8.34 15.95 -23.67
CA LYS A 142 8.96 16.43 -24.92
C LYS A 142 8.27 15.87 -26.15
N ASN A 143 7.76 14.65 -26.08
CA ASN A 143 7.04 14.03 -27.17
C ASN A 143 5.65 14.64 -27.40
N SER A 144 4.89 14.96 -26.35
CA SER A 144 3.56 15.56 -26.49
C SER A 144 3.62 16.94 -27.17
N LYS A 145 4.68 17.72 -26.91
CA LYS A 145 4.91 19.02 -27.57
C LYS A 145 5.15 18.92 -29.08
N ARG A 146 5.58 17.77 -29.60
CA ARG A 146 5.75 17.54 -31.05
C ARG A 146 4.50 17.02 -31.75
N ALA A 147 3.53 16.47 -31.01
CA ALA A 147 2.28 15.98 -31.60
C ALA A 147 1.30 17.12 -31.96
N ALA A 148 1.56 18.35 -31.49
CA ALA A 148 0.73 19.53 -31.72
C ALA A 148 1.31 20.46 -32.81
N SER A 149 2.10 19.94 -33.76
CA SER A 149 2.43 20.71 -34.98
C SER A 149 1.33 20.51 -36.01
N GLY A 150 0.26 21.30 -35.89
CA GLY A 150 -0.44 22.00 -36.99
C GLY A 150 -0.80 21.31 -38.31
N GLU A 151 -0.71 19.99 -38.47
CA GLU A 151 -1.31 19.29 -39.60
C GLU A 151 -2.66 18.76 -39.16
N GLU A 152 -3.67 19.49 -39.62
CA GLU A 152 -5.07 19.15 -39.65
C GLU A 152 -5.23 17.70 -40.12
N TRP A 153 -5.44 16.79 -39.16
CA TRP A 153 -5.80 15.42 -39.48
C TRP A 153 -7.21 15.47 -40.03
N TYR A 154 -7.35 15.49 -41.36
CA TYR A 154 -8.62 15.19 -42.00
C TYR A 154 -8.99 13.75 -41.62
N LEU A 155 -9.89 13.62 -40.65
CA LEU A 155 -10.62 12.39 -40.41
C LEU A 155 -11.22 11.96 -41.75
N SER A 156 -10.95 10.72 -42.15
CA SER A 156 -11.55 10.09 -43.33
C SER A 156 -13.07 10.21 -43.22
N GLY A 157 -13.67 11.12 -43.99
CA GLY A 157 -15.11 11.41 -43.94
C GLY A 157 -15.50 12.88 -44.14
N ASN A 158 -14.60 13.84 -43.94
CA ASN A 158 -14.92 15.25 -44.17
C ASN A 158 -14.60 15.67 -45.62
N TYR A 159 -15.45 15.26 -46.55
CA TYR A 159 -15.48 15.84 -47.89
C TYR A 159 -16.17 17.21 -47.82
N VAL A 160 -15.41 18.28 -48.02
CA VAL A 160 -15.94 19.63 -48.22
C VAL A 160 -15.89 19.90 -49.71
N GLY A 161 -16.96 19.54 -50.42
CA GLY A 161 -17.11 19.85 -51.84
C GLY A 161 -17.20 21.35 -52.06
N ALA A 162 -16.47 21.84 -53.06
CA ALA A 162 -16.55 23.20 -53.58
C ALA A 162 -17.80 23.37 -54.48
#